data_AF-A0AA48KGS2-F1
#
_entry.id   AF-A0AA48KGS2-F1
#
_cell.length_a   1.000
_cell.length_b   1.000
_cell.length_c   1.000
_cell.angle_alpha   90.00
_cell.angle_beta   90.00
_cell.angle_gamma   90.00
#
_symmetry.space_group_name_H-M   'P 1'
#
loop_
_entity.id
_entity.type
_entity.pdbx_description
1 polymer ?
#
loop_
_entity_poly.entity_id
_entity_poly.type
_entity_poly.pdbx_seq_one_letter_code
_entity_poly.pdbx_strand_id
1 'polypeptide(L)'
;MEPASYDQPAIRPALAWVTAVLAGIVAPAIALTLLAEGAAPGAQAGAVAALLAVGMMGGGMISASIAGRFWLGIGLALMAGAALLVLAGILEMPGASVPLSIALIMLIASISFAARGTLFARSGAGRGWWIAVFVVGGEGAMLLTAWAMPGALPEWLLVLLPAQWASMAVQSALGGNGILAASSALIALGGTAAATLLVWRLWPRRWPYAIMFTTWIGLSALVWHWPVAI
;
A
#
# COMPACT_ATOMS: atom_id res chain seq x y z
N MET A 1 -35.03 -32.97 -5.91
CA MET A 1 -34.15 -32.27 -4.97
C MET A 1 -33.69 -31.00 -5.63
N GLU A 2 -34.35 -29.88 -5.35
CA GLU A 2 -33.82 -28.56 -5.68
C GLU A 2 -32.50 -28.36 -4.93
N PRO A 3 -31.44 -27.84 -5.57
CA PRO A 3 -30.28 -27.39 -4.83
C PRO A 3 -30.72 -26.22 -3.96
N ALA A 4 -30.52 -26.34 -2.64
CA ALA A 4 -30.71 -25.26 -1.70
C ALA A 4 -29.99 -24.02 -2.23
N SER A 5 -30.75 -22.96 -2.52
CA SER A 5 -30.19 -21.65 -2.75
C SER A 5 -29.47 -21.26 -1.46
N TYR A 6 -28.15 -21.38 -1.45
CA TYR A 6 -27.36 -20.62 -0.50
C TYR A 6 -27.73 -19.17 -0.75
N ASP A 7 -28.52 -18.60 0.17
CA ASP A 7 -28.65 -17.16 0.32
C ASP A 7 -27.21 -16.63 0.36
N GLN A 8 -26.76 -16.09 -0.77
CA GLN A 8 -25.52 -15.34 -0.79
C GLN A 8 -25.83 -14.13 0.08
N PRO A 9 -25.21 -13.99 1.27
CA PRO A 9 -25.44 -12.81 2.08
C PRO A 9 -25.11 -11.62 1.19
N ALA A 10 -26.10 -10.74 0.99
CA ALA A 10 -25.96 -9.54 0.18
C ALA A 10 -24.71 -8.81 0.68
N ILE A 11 -23.61 -8.94 -0.07
CA ILE A 11 -22.36 -8.24 0.21
C ILE A 11 -22.75 -6.79 0.17
N ARG A 12 -22.67 -6.07 1.29
CA ARG A 12 -23.05 -4.65 1.35
C ARG A 12 -21.90 -3.83 0.76
N PRO A 13 -21.93 -3.44 -0.54
CA PRO A 13 -20.82 -2.71 -1.15
C PRO A 13 -20.55 -1.40 -0.43
N ALA A 14 -21.58 -0.79 0.18
CA ALA A 14 -21.46 0.47 0.90
C ALA A 14 -20.47 0.41 2.07
N LEU A 15 -20.50 -0.64 2.90
CA LEU A 15 -19.58 -0.78 4.02
C LEU A 15 -18.13 -0.86 3.53
N ALA A 16 -17.89 -1.65 2.48
CA ALA A 16 -16.56 -1.80 1.92
C ALA A 16 -16.02 -0.48 1.35
N TRP A 17 -16.86 0.30 0.65
CA TRP A 17 -16.49 1.63 0.17
C TRP A 17 -16.21 2.62 1.30
N VAL A 18 -17.02 2.59 2.36
CA VAL A 18 -16.75 3.39 3.58
C VAL A 18 -15.40 3.00 4.16
N THR A 19 -15.09 1.71 4.27
CA THR A 19 -13.78 1.25 4.76
C THR A 19 -12.63 1.72 3.87
N ALA A 20 -12.80 1.71 2.53
CA ALA A 20 -11.80 2.22 1.61
C ALA A 20 -11.55 3.73 1.81
N VAL A 21 -12.59 4.53 2.04
CA VAL A 21 -12.47 5.96 2.33
C VAL A 21 -11.80 6.18 3.70
N LEU A 22 -12.19 5.41 4.71
CA LEU A 22 -11.63 5.51 6.06
C LEU A 22 -10.13 5.17 6.07
N ALA A 23 -9.76 4.02 5.51
CA ALA A 23 -8.38 3.56 5.47
C ALA A 23 -7.52 4.36 4.49
N GLY A 24 -8.09 4.80 3.37
CA GLY A 24 -7.37 5.49 2.31
C GLY A 24 -7.14 6.98 2.55
N ILE A 25 -8.09 7.67 3.20
CA ILE A 25 -8.07 9.13 3.36
C ILE A 25 -8.24 9.53 4.82
N VAL A 26 -9.36 9.15 5.45
CA VAL A 26 -9.79 9.79 6.71
C VAL A 26 -8.80 9.51 7.84
N ALA A 27 -8.44 8.24 8.06
CA ALA A 27 -7.51 7.88 9.13
C ALA A 27 -6.10 8.45 8.89
N PRO A 28 -5.49 8.32 7.68
CA PRO A 28 -4.21 8.97 7.41
C PRO A 28 -4.24 10.50 7.52
N ALA A 29 -5.32 11.16 7.09
CA ALA A 29 -5.47 12.61 7.18
C ALA A 29 -5.54 13.08 8.64
N ILE A 30 -6.34 12.40 9.47
CA ILE A 30 -6.39 12.68 10.92
C ILE A 30 -5.00 12.48 11.53
N ALA A 31 -4.32 11.40 11.20
CA ALA A 31 -2.97 11.16 11.70
C ALA A 31 -1.97 12.26 11.28
N LEU A 32 -2.02 12.73 10.03
CA LEU A 32 -1.20 13.86 9.56
C LEU A 32 -1.48 15.13 10.38
N THR A 33 -2.76 15.45 10.62
CA THR A 33 -3.13 16.64 11.42
C THR A 33 -2.62 16.55 12.85
N LEU A 34 -2.72 15.38 13.49
CA LEU A 34 -2.21 15.17 14.84
C LEU A 34 -0.67 15.22 14.91
N LEU A 35 0.01 14.76 13.85
CA LEU A 35 1.47 14.81 13.78
C LEU A 35 2.02 16.22 13.55
N ALA A 36 1.31 17.03 12.77
CA ALA A 36 1.70 18.42 12.49
C ALA A 36 1.83 19.25 13.77
N GLU A 37 1.03 18.94 14.80
CA GLU A 37 1.03 19.68 16.08
C GLU A 37 2.13 19.25 17.07
N GLY A 38 2.82 18.12 16.85
CA GLY A 38 3.62 17.49 17.91
C GLY A 38 4.96 16.84 17.55
N ALA A 39 5.31 16.68 16.27
CA ALA A 39 6.50 15.93 15.89
C ALA A 39 7.74 16.81 15.64
N ALA A 40 8.93 16.34 16.03
CA ALA A 40 10.21 16.97 15.68
C ALA A 40 10.47 16.89 14.16
N PRO A 41 11.06 17.93 13.51
CA PRO A 41 11.13 18.06 12.04
C PRO A 41 11.70 16.85 11.29
N GLY A 42 12.72 16.16 11.85
CA GLY A 42 13.34 15.00 11.20
C GLY A 42 12.51 13.72 11.24
N ALA A 43 11.65 13.54 12.24
CA ALA A 43 10.79 12.36 12.39
C ALA A 43 9.53 12.43 11.50
N GLN A 44 9.22 13.62 10.98
CA GLN A 44 8.01 13.87 10.20
C GLN A 44 8.05 13.22 8.81
N ALA A 45 9.19 13.21 8.11
CA ALA A 45 9.29 12.67 6.75
C ALA A 45 8.94 11.17 6.69
N GLY A 46 9.44 10.38 7.65
CA GLY A 46 9.12 8.95 7.74
C GLY A 46 7.65 8.69 8.06
N ALA A 47 7.06 9.48 8.97
CA ALA A 47 5.66 9.36 9.33
C ALA A 47 4.73 9.74 8.16
N VAL A 48 5.02 10.85 7.48
CA VAL A 48 4.30 11.29 6.27
C VAL A 48 4.37 10.19 5.20
N ALA A 49 5.57 9.66 4.94
CA ALA A 49 5.75 8.60 3.96
C ALA A 49 4.97 7.31 4.30
N ALA A 50 4.93 6.92 5.58
CA ALA A 50 4.12 5.81 6.06
C ALA A 50 2.62 6.04 5.84
N LEU A 51 2.11 7.23 6.19
CA LEU A 51 0.71 7.57 6.04
C LEU A 51 0.29 7.67 4.57
N LEU A 52 1.13 8.22 3.69
CA LEU A 52 0.91 8.20 2.24
C LEU A 52 0.84 6.75 1.72
N ALA A 53 1.82 5.91 2.08
CA ALA A 53 1.86 4.52 1.63
C ALA A 53 0.61 3.74 2.08
N VAL A 54 0.22 3.85 3.36
CA VAL A 54 -0.97 3.20 3.90
C VAL A 54 -2.25 3.75 3.26
N GLY A 55 -2.35 5.07 3.06
CA GLY A 55 -3.50 5.68 2.39
C GLY A 55 -3.65 5.22 0.94
N MET A 56 -2.56 5.18 0.19
CA MET A 56 -2.53 4.62 -1.16
C MET A 56 -2.88 3.13 -1.18
N MET A 57 -2.38 2.37 -0.22
CA MET A 57 -2.67 0.95 -0.07
C MET A 57 -4.15 0.71 0.26
N GLY A 58 -4.72 1.45 1.21
CA GLY A 58 -6.15 1.40 1.55
C GLY A 58 -7.03 1.82 0.37
N GLY A 59 -6.75 2.98 -0.21
CA GLY A 59 -7.46 3.51 -1.37
C GLY A 59 -7.39 2.57 -2.58
N GLY A 60 -6.23 1.98 -2.88
CA GLY A 60 -6.02 1.13 -4.04
C GLY A 60 -6.40 -0.34 -3.86
N MET A 61 -5.88 -0.97 -2.81
CA MET A 61 -6.06 -2.40 -2.58
C MET A 61 -7.50 -2.74 -2.20
N ILE A 62 -8.10 -1.96 -1.29
CA ILE A 62 -9.48 -2.20 -0.86
C ILE A 62 -10.42 -1.90 -2.03
N SER A 63 -10.30 -0.77 -2.71
CA SER A 63 -11.20 -0.46 -3.84
C SER A 63 -11.05 -1.43 -5.02
N ALA A 64 -9.84 -1.84 -5.39
CA ALA A 64 -9.62 -2.86 -6.42
C ALA A 64 -10.24 -4.21 -6.03
N SER A 65 -10.20 -4.56 -4.75
CA SER A 65 -10.78 -5.80 -4.23
C SER A 65 -12.31 -5.78 -4.18
N ILE A 66 -12.92 -4.60 -4.04
CA ILE A 66 -14.37 -4.38 -4.11
C ILE A 66 -14.84 -4.42 -5.57
N ALA A 67 -14.22 -3.61 -6.42
CA ALA A 67 -14.67 -3.40 -7.79
C ALA A 67 -14.25 -4.52 -8.74
N GLY A 68 -13.23 -5.31 -8.38
CA GLY A 68 -12.60 -6.28 -9.28
C GLY A 68 -11.92 -5.64 -10.50
N ARG A 69 -11.66 -4.32 -10.45
CA ARG A 69 -11.14 -3.52 -11.56
C ARG A 69 -9.80 -2.88 -11.18
N PHE A 70 -8.75 -3.30 -11.88
CA PHE A 70 -7.37 -2.86 -11.66
C PHE A 70 -7.21 -1.34 -11.77
N TRP A 71 -7.71 -0.76 -12.86
CA TRP A 71 -7.59 0.67 -13.15
C TRP A 71 -8.28 1.56 -12.12
N LEU A 72 -9.41 1.09 -11.56
CA LEU A 72 -10.13 1.84 -10.54
C LEU A 72 -9.32 1.90 -9.24
N GLY A 73 -8.66 0.80 -8.87
CA GLY A 73 -7.71 0.77 -7.76
C GLY A 73 -6.54 1.73 -7.95
N ILE A 74 -5.93 1.74 -9.15
CA ILE A 74 -4.85 2.69 -9.44
C ILE A 74 -5.33 4.13 -9.27
N GLY A 75 -6.47 4.48 -9.88
CA GLY A 75 -7.01 5.83 -9.81
C GLY A 75 -7.27 6.28 -8.37
N LEU A 76 -7.89 5.43 -7.54
CA LEU A 76 -8.17 5.75 -6.14
C LEU A 76 -6.91 5.79 -5.27
N ALA A 77 -5.93 4.92 -5.52
CA ALA A 77 -4.63 4.98 -4.84
C ALA A 77 -3.92 6.30 -5.13
N LEU A 78 -3.86 6.71 -6.41
CA LEU A 78 -3.23 7.96 -6.82
C LEU A 78 -3.95 9.17 -6.24
N MET A 79 -5.28 9.19 -6.27
CA MET A 79 -6.06 10.26 -5.65
C MET A 79 -5.83 10.32 -4.14
N ALA A 80 -5.73 9.17 -3.45
CA ALA A 80 -5.45 9.13 -2.03
C ALA A 80 -4.04 9.66 -1.70
N GLY A 81 -3.02 9.17 -2.38
CA GLY A 81 -1.66 9.66 -2.18
C GLY A 81 -1.51 11.14 -2.53
N ALA A 82 -2.17 11.62 -3.60
CA ALA A 82 -2.12 13.03 -3.98
C ALA A 82 -2.82 13.93 -2.96
N ALA A 83 -4.02 13.54 -2.50
CA ALA A 83 -4.75 14.28 -1.48
C ALA A 83 -3.96 14.37 -0.16
N LEU A 84 -3.35 13.27 0.28
CA LEU A 84 -2.53 13.24 1.49
C LEU A 84 -1.22 14.04 1.33
N LEU A 85 -0.59 14.00 0.15
CA LEU A 85 0.59 14.81 -0.14
C LEU A 85 0.27 16.30 -0.12
N VAL A 86 -0.86 16.70 -0.71
CA VAL A 86 -1.34 18.09 -0.68
C VAL A 86 -1.65 18.52 0.76
N LEU A 87 -2.34 17.68 1.54
CA LEU A 87 -2.62 17.96 2.94
C LEU A 87 -1.32 18.12 3.74
N ALA A 88 -0.34 17.24 3.57
CA ALA A 88 0.96 17.38 4.21
C ALA A 88 1.65 18.71 3.87
N GLY A 89 1.56 19.14 2.61
CA GLY A 89 2.07 20.46 2.19
C GLY A 89 1.32 21.65 2.80
N ILE A 90 -0.01 21.55 2.96
CA ILE A 90 -0.82 22.57 3.66
C ILE A 90 -0.42 22.67 5.15
N LEU A 91 -0.05 21.54 5.75
CA LEU A 91 0.39 21.44 7.14
C LEU A 91 1.89 21.77 7.32
N GLU A 92 2.55 22.31 6.28
CA GLU A 92 3.98 22.66 6.28
C GLU A 92 4.92 21.48 6.62
N MET A 93 4.45 20.24 6.43
CA MET A 93 5.24 19.03 6.60
C MET A 93 6.16 18.81 5.38
N PRO A 94 7.19 17.93 5.47
CA PRO A 94 8.11 17.69 4.37
C PRO A 94 7.39 17.40 3.05
N GLY A 95 7.61 18.30 2.09
CA GLY A 95 6.99 18.26 0.77
C GLY A 95 7.81 17.49 -0.25
N ALA A 96 7.32 17.46 -1.48
CA ALA A 96 7.95 16.74 -2.59
C ALA A 96 9.23 17.43 -3.08
N SER A 97 10.37 17.13 -2.46
CA SER A 97 11.69 17.65 -2.86
C SER A 97 12.08 17.26 -4.30
N VAL A 98 11.66 16.07 -4.76
CA VAL A 98 11.85 15.60 -6.14
C VAL A 98 10.50 15.17 -6.75
N PRO A 99 9.72 16.10 -7.35
CA PRO A 99 8.34 15.84 -7.76
C PRO A 99 8.17 14.67 -8.74
N LEU A 100 9.08 14.55 -9.71
CA LEU A 100 9.05 13.45 -10.68
C LEU A 100 9.27 12.08 -10.00
N SER A 101 10.21 11.99 -9.06
CA SER A 101 10.48 10.75 -8.31
C SER A 101 9.24 10.35 -7.51
N ILE A 102 8.63 11.28 -6.79
CA ILE A 102 7.40 11.00 -6.01
C ILE A 102 6.26 10.55 -6.91
N ALA A 103 6.05 11.20 -8.06
CA ALA A 103 5.00 10.79 -9.00
C ALA A 103 5.21 9.34 -9.50
N LEU A 104 6.45 8.98 -9.84
CA LEU A 104 6.80 7.62 -10.27
C LEU A 104 6.66 6.59 -9.15
N ILE A 105 7.12 6.92 -7.93
CA ILE A 105 6.96 6.07 -6.75
C ILE A 105 5.47 5.81 -6.49
N MET A 106 4.65 6.87 -6.50
CA MET A 106 3.21 6.78 -6.30
C MET A 106 2.56 5.92 -7.39
N LEU A 107 2.96 6.06 -8.65
CA LEU A 107 2.44 5.23 -9.74
C LEU A 107 2.77 3.75 -9.53
N ILE A 108 4.03 3.42 -9.23
CA ILE A 108 4.48 2.04 -9.04
C ILE A 108 3.81 1.40 -7.81
N ALA A 109 3.73 2.13 -6.69
CA ALA A 109 3.04 1.67 -5.49
C ALA A 109 1.54 1.46 -5.76
N SER A 110 0.87 2.38 -6.48
CA SER A 110 -0.54 2.25 -6.86
C SER A 110 -0.79 1.00 -7.70
N ILE A 111 0.07 0.73 -8.70
CA ILE A 111 0.02 -0.48 -9.52
C ILE A 111 0.15 -1.73 -8.65
N SER A 112 1.12 -1.75 -7.73
CA SER A 112 1.35 -2.87 -6.80
C SER A 112 0.14 -3.14 -5.90
N PHE A 113 -0.38 -2.12 -5.23
CA PHE A 113 -1.53 -2.27 -4.34
C PHE A 113 -2.81 -2.67 -5.08
N ALA A 114 -3.07 -2.08 -6.25
CA ALA A 114 -4.22 -2.43 -7.08
C ALA A 114 -4.11 -3.86 -7.66
N ALA A 115 -2.91 -4.30 -8.03
CA ALA A 115 -2.69 -5.66 -8.51
C ALA A 115 -3.03 -6.70 -7.43
N ARG A 116 -2.58 -6.48 -6.19
CA ARG A 116 -2.95 -7.36 -5.06
C ARG A 116 -4.44 -7.30 -4.74
N GLY A 117 -5.03 -6.10 -4.74
CA GLY A 117 -6.47 -5.94 -4.52
C GLY A 117 -7.31 -6.71 -5.54
N THR A 118 -6.96 -6.64 -6.84
CA THR A 118 -7.66 -7.41 -7.87
C THR A 118 -7.45 -8.92 -7.77
N LEU A 119 -6.30 -9.38 -7.27
CA LEU A 119 -6.09 -10.78 -6.92
C LEU A 119 -7.07 -11.21 -5.81
N PHE A 120 -7.23 -10.40 -4.76
CA PHE A 120 -8.15 -10.68 -3.66
C PHE A 120 -9.61 -10.74 -4.11
N ALA A 121 -10.03 -9.84 -5.01
CA ALA A 121 -11.37 -9.87 -5.62
C ALA A 121 -11.66 -11.24 -6.25
N ARG A 122 -10.67 -11.80 -6.96
CA ARG A 122 -10.81 -13.09 -7.64
C ARG A 122 -10.82 -14.28 -6.69
N SER A 123 -9.97 -14.29 -5.67
CA SER A 123 -9.85 -15.43 -4.77
C SER A 123 -10.93 -15.49 -3.70
N GLY A 124 -11.51 -14.35 -3.32
CA GLY A 124 -12.39 -14.23 -2.16
C GLY A 124 -13.88 -14.45 -2.42
N ALA A 125 -14.31 -14.81 -3.65
CA ALA A 125 -15.73 -15.01 -4.01
C ALA A 125 -16.68 -13.93 -3.45
N GLY A 126 -16.33 -12.65 -3.65
CA GLY A 126 -17.08 -11.49 -3.15
C GLY A 126 -16.68 -10.99 -1.74
N ARG A 127 -15.87 -11.75 -1.01
CA ARG A 127 -15.27 -11.36 0.28
C ARG A 127 -13.82 -10.89 0.17
N GLY A 128 -13.31 -10.71 -1.05
CA GLY A 128 -11.92 -10.29 -1.30
C GLY A 128 -11.53 -9.00 -0.58
N TRP A 129 -12.49 -8.09 -0.37
CA TRP A 129 -12.27 -6.85 0.35
C TRP A 129 -11.98 -7.03 1.84
N TRP A 130 -12.45 -8.11 2.48
CA TRP A 130 -12.04 -8.42 3.85
C TRP A 130 -10.56 -8.77 3.93
N ILE A 131 -10.04 -9.51 2.95
CA ILE A 131 -8.60 -9.80 2.86
C ILE A 131 -7.82 -8.49 2.75
N ALA A 132 -8.26 -7.57 1.87
CA ALA A 132 -7.64 -6.26 1.74
C ALA A 132 -7.65 -5.47 3.05
N VAL A 133 -8.77 -5.47 3.78
CA VAL A 133 -8.88 -4.77 5.08
C VAL A 133 -7.90 -5.33 6.11
N PHE A 134 -7.79 -6.65 6.24
CA PHE A 134 -6.84 -7.26 7.18
C PHE A 134 -5.39 -6.99 6.80
N VAL A 135 -5.07 -7.00 5.50
CA VAL A 135 -3.71 -6.72 5.01
C VAL A 135 -3.35 -5.25 5.24
N VAL A 136 -4.22 -4.31 4.85
CA VAL A 136 -4.01 -2.86 5.05
C VAL A 136 -3.95 -2.51 6.54
N GLY A 137 -4.88 -3.03 7.34
CA GLY A 137 -4.92 -2.80 8.78
C GLY A 137 -3.71 -3.40 9.49
N GLY A 138 -3.29 -4.61 9.12
CA GLY A 138 -2.11 -5.27 9.67
C GLY A 138 -0.82 -4.52 9.35
N GLU A 139 -0.61 -4.15 8.09
CA GLU A 139 0.57 -3.37 7.70
C GLU A 139 0.57 -1.98 8.32
N GLY A 140 -0.58 -1.29 8.34
CA GLY A 140 -0.71 0.01 9.00
C GLY A 140 -0.41 -0.07 10.50
N ALA A 141 -0.88 -1.11 11.19
CA ALA A 141 -0.57 -1.33 12.61
C ALA A 141 0.91 -1.62 12.84
N MET A 142 1.55 -2.42 11.98
CA MET A 142 2.99 -2.68 12.07
C MET A 142 3.81 -1.41 11.85
N LEU A 143 3.47 -0.60 10.85
CA LEU A 143 4.15 0.68 10.59
C LEU A 143 3.96 1.68 11.73
N LEU A 144 2.74 1.78 12.27
CA LEU A 144 2.46 2.62 13.43
C LEU A 144 3.26 2.16 14.66
N THR A 145 3.35 0.85 14.88
CA THR A 145 4.13 0.27 15.98
C THR A 145 5.62 0.54 15.79
N ALA A 146 6.16 0.36 14.58
CA ALA A 146 7.56 0.64 14.27
C ALA A 146 7.91 2.12 14.48
N TRP A 147 6.97 3.02 14.17
CA TRP A 147 7.14 4.45 14.38
C TRP A 147 7.02 4.87 15.86
N ALA A 148 5.98 4.39 16.56
CA ALA A 148 5.71 4.76 17.95
C ALA A 148 6.70 4.10 18.94
N MET A 149 7.19 2.91 18.61
CA MET A 149 8.11 2.12 19.42
C MET A 149 9.27 1.59 18.56
N PRO A 150 10.27 2.43 18.23
CA PRO A 150 11.43 2.01 17.45
C PRO A 150 12.11 0.79 18.09
N GLY A 151 12.35 -0.26 17.30
CA GLY A 151 12.96 -1.51 17.76
C GLY A 151 11.99 -2.55 18.34
N ALA A 152 10.69 -2.24 18.47
CA ALA A 152 9.70 -3.21 18.95
C ALA A 152 9.39 -4.32 17.92
N LEU A 153 9.59 -4.04 16.63
CA LEU A 153 9.43 -5.01 15.55
C LEU A 153 10.80 -5.33 14.95
N PRO A 154 11.07 -6.61 14.63
CA PRO A 154 12.33 -6.96 14.00
C PRO A 154 12.36 -6.44 12.56
N GLU A 155 13.51 -5.95 12.12
CA GLU A 155 13.66 -5.35 10.79
C GLU A 155 13.29 -6.31 9.64
N TRP A 156 13.58 -7.61 9.81
CA TRP A 156 13.26 -8.62 8.79
C TRP A 156 11.76 -8.67 8.52
N LEU A 157 10.93 -8.38 9.53
CA LEU A 157 9.48 -8.33 9.38
C LEU A 157 9.07 -7.08 8.61
N LEU A 158 9.69 -5.92 8.88
CA LEU A 158 9.40 -4.67 8.18
C LEU A 158 9.74 -4.75 6.69
N VAL A 159 10.83 -5.45 6.37
CA VAL A 159 11.25 -5.66 4.97
C VAL A 159 10.31 -6.61 4.22
N LEU A 160 9.44 -7.35 4.92
CA LEU A 160 8.36 -8.10 4.28
C LEU A 160 7.15 -7.23 3.92
N LEU A 161 7.03 -5.99 4.45
CA LEU A 161 5.83 -5.19 4.28
C LEU A 161 5.88 -4.32 3.02
N PRO A 162 4.98 -4.52 2.06
CA PRO A 162 4.91 -3.67 0.89
C PRO A 162 4.56 -2.20 1.16
N ALA A 163 3.77 -1.92 2.20
CA ALA A 163 3.56 -0.56 2.66
C ALA A 163 4.90 0.06 3.09
N GLN A 164 5.75 -0.68 3.81
CA GLN A 164 7.09 -0.22 4.19
C GLN A 164 7.97 0.05 2.97
N TRP A 165 7.91 -0.76 1.91
CA TRP A 165 8.65 -0.48 0.66
C TRP A 165 8.23 0.85 0.05
N ALA A 166 6.92 1.11 -0.02
CA ALA A 166 6.40 2.37 -0.49
C ALA A 166 6.80 3.52 0.45
N SER A 167 6.76 3.32 1.77
CA SER A 167 7.17 4.31 2.77
C SER A 167 8.63 4.70 2.61
N MET A 168 9.55 3.74 2.52
CA MET A 168 10.98 4.03 2.32
C MET A 168 11.23 4.77 1.01
N ALA A 169 10.56 4.36 -0.08
CA ALA A 169 10.71 5.02 -1.37
C ALA A 169 10.21 6.47 -1.33
N VAL A 170 9.03 6.71 -0.74
CA VAL A 170 8.49 8.07 -0.57
C VAL A 170 9.39 8.88 0.35
N GLN A 171 9.83 8.34 1.48
CA GLN A 171 10.70 9.01 2.44
C GLN A 171 12.02 9.44 1.79
N SER A 172 12.66 8.56 1.01
CA SER A 172 13.84 8.87 0.21
C SER A 172 13.61 10.08 -0.70
N ALA A 173 12.48 10.13 -1.40
CA ALA A 173 12.19 11.23 -2.31
C ALA A 173 11.79 12.54 -1.60
N LEU A 174 11.15 12.46 -0.43
CA LEU A 174 10.93 13.62 0.46
C LEU A 174 12.25 14.16 0.99
N GLY A 175 13.23 13.29 1.28
CA GLY A 175 14.59 13.65 1.67
C GLY A 175 15.46 14.24 0.55
N GLY A 176 14.95 14.36 -0.67
CA GLY A 176 15.67 14.93 -1.82
C GLY A 176 16.45 13.91 -2.66
N ASN A 177 16.40 12.62 -2.32
CA ASN A 177 17.08 11.59 -3.08
C ASN A 177 16.31 11.23 -4.37
N GLY A 178 17.05 10.93 -5.43
CA GLY A 178 16.48 10.51 -6.71
C GLY A 178 15.93 9.08 -6.68
N ILE A 179 15.19 8.69 -7.73
CA ILE A 179 14.50 7.39 -7.82
C ILE A 179 15.42 6.16 -7.66
N LEU A 180 16.70 6.28 -8.02
CA LEU A 180 17.69 5.21 -7.91
C LEU A 180 18.00 4.83 -6.44
N ALA A 181 17.90 5.79 -5.51
CA ALA A 181 18.08 5.54 -4.09
C ALA A 181 17.01 4.59 -3.52
N ALA A 182 15.82 4.58 -4.13
CA ALA A 182 14.70 3.72 -3.78
C ALA A 182 14.56 2.49 -4.69
N SER A 183 15.58 2.18 -5.50
CA SER A 183 15.49 1.17 -6.58
C SER A 183 15.09 -0.22 -6.07
N SER A 184 15.64 -0.70 -4.96
CA SER A 184 15.29 -2.01 -4.39
C SER A 184 13.81 -2.10 -4.01
N ALA A 185 13.27 -1.08 -3.34
CA ALA A 185 11.87 -1.00 -2.97
C ALA A 185 10.94 -0.90 -4.19
N LEU A 186 11.35 -0.14 -5.21
CA LEU A 186 10.59 -0.01 -6.46
C LEU A 186 10.60 -1.28 -7.30
N ILE A 187 11.74 -1.99 -7.35
CA ILE A 187 11.85 -3.31 -7.96
C ILE A 187 10.98 -4.30 -7.18
N ALA A 188 10.94 -4.24 -5.86
CA ALA A 188 10.12 -5.12 -5.03
C ALA A 188 8.60 -4.89 -5.28
N LEU A 189 8.16 -3.63 -5.28
CA LEU A 189 6.78 -3.26 -5.60
C LEU A 189 6.41 -3.64 -7.04
N GLY A 190 7.19 -3.17 -8.01
CA GLY A 190 6.93 -3.39 -9.43
C GLY A 190 7.04 -4.86 -9.83
N GLY A 191 8.04 -5.57 -9.33
CA GLY A 191 8.25 -7.00 -9.58
C GLY A 191 7.13 -7.87 -8.99
N THR A 192 6.69 -7.58 -7.76
CA THR A 192 5.55 -8.30 -7.17
C THR A 192 4.25 -8.01 -7.93
N ALA A 193 4.03 -6.76 -8.37
CA ALA A 193 2.89 -6.39 -9.19
C ALA A 193 2.91 -7.11 -10.54
N ALA A 194 4.06 -7.11 -11.23
CA ALA A 194 4.25 -7.76 -12.52
C ALA A 194 4.00 -9.27 -12.41
N ALA A 195 4.58 -9.94 -11.40
CA ALA A 195 4.33 -11.36 -11.15
C ALA A 195 2.84 -11.64 -10.89
N THR A 196 2.20 -10.81 -10.06
CA THR A 196 0.76 -10.92 -9.76
C THR A 196 -0.07 -10.82 -11.05
N LEU A 197 0.16 -9.78 -11.86
CA LEU A 197 -0.60 -9.53 -13.10
C LEU A 197 -0.30 -10.56 -14.20
N LEU A 198 0.95 -11.03 -14.30
CA LEU A 198 1.36 -12.03 -15.28
C LEU A 198 0.67 -13.36 -14.98
N VAL A 199 0.72 -13.83 -13.73
CA VAL A 199 0.09 -15.10 -13.33
C VAL A 199 -1.43 -14.97 -13.35
N TRP A 200 -1.96 -13.79 -13.01
CA TRP A 200 -3.38 -13.45 -13.15
C TRP A 200 -3.88 -13.57 -14.59
N ARG A 201 -3.03 -13.28 -15.59
CA ARG A 201 -3.35 -13.41 -17.02
C ARG A 201 -3.12 -14.81 -17.57
N LEU A 202 -2.07 -15.51 -17.13
CA LEU A 202 -1.60 -16.76 -17.75
C LEU A 202 -2.05 -18.04 -17.02
N TRP A 203 -2.20 -18.04 -15.69
CA TRP A 203 -2.49 -19.25 -14.91
C TRP A 203 -3.58 -19.03 -13.84
N PRO A 204 -4.86 -19.03 -14.25
CA PRO A 204 -5.95 -18.50 -13.42
C PRO A 204 -6.34 -19.33 -12.19
N ARG A 205 -5.88 -20.59 -11.99
CA ARG A 205 -6.55 -21.49 -11.04
C ARG A 205 -5.76 -22.14 -9.89
N ARG A 206 -4.43 -22.03 -9.77
CA ARG A 206 -3.70 -22.69 -8.64
C ARG A 206 -2.41 -22.01 -8.18
N TRP A 207 -1.72 -21.35 -9.09
CA TRP A 207 -0.40 -20.77 -8.86
C TRP A 207 -0.31 -19.27 -8.51
N PRO A 208 -1.36 -18.43 -8.62
CA PRO A 208 -1.24 -16.98 -8.37
C PRO A 208 -0.58 -16.64 -7.03
N TYR A 209 -1.04 -17.26 -5.94
CA TYR A 209 -0.49 -16.99 -4.62
C TYR A 209 0.91 -17.57 -4.45
N ALA A 210 1.16 -18.80 -4.90
CA ALA A 210 2.48 -19.42 -4.76
C ALA A 210 3.56 -18.58 -5.46
N ILE A 211 3.30 -18.12 -6.69
CA ILE A 211 4.24 -17.30 -7.43
C ILE A 211 4.34 -15.91 -6.80
N MET A 212 3.21 -15.27 -6.48
CA MET A 212 3.22 -13.95 -5.84
C MET A 212 4.01 -13.98 -4.52
N PHE A 213 3.78 -14.95 -3.64
CA PHE A 213 4.49 -15.09 -2.37
C PHE A 213 5.97 -15.40 -2.57
N THR A 214 6.32 -16.26 -3.52
CA THR A 214 7.73 -16.56 -3.82
C THR A 214 8.47 -15.33 -4.33
N THR A 215 7.86 -14.60 -5.27
CA THR A 215 8.39 -13.32 -5.77
C THR A 215 8.48 -12.29 -4.65
N TRP A 216 7.46 -12.18 -3.80
CA TRP A 216 7.43 -11.27 -2.67
C TRP A 216 8.56 -11.57 -1.66
N ILE A 217 8.74 -12.82 -1.24
CA ILE A 217 9.85 -13.21 -0.34
C ILE A 217 11.21 -12.94 -1.01
N GLY A 218 11.38 -13.35 -2.27
CA GLY A 218 12.64 -13.14 -3.00
C GLY A 218 12.99 -11.65 -3.16
N LEU A 219 12.00 -10.81 -3.44
CA LEU A 219 12.19 -9.36 -3.54
C LEU A 219 12.32 -8.67 -2.17
N SER A 220 11.76 -9.27 -1.11
CA SER A 220 12.05 -8.82 0.27
C SER A 220 13.52 -9.01 0.59
N ALA A 221 14.12 -10.14 0.19
CA ALA A 221 15.56 -10.36 0.36
C ALA A 221 16.40 -9.30 -0.39
N LEU A 222 15.95 -8.85 -1.56
CA LEU A 222 16.60 -7.74 -2.26
C LEU A 222 16.58 -6.46 -1.42
N VAL A 223 15.43 -6.09 -0.87
CA VAL A 223 15.28 -4.89 -0.01
C VAL A 223 16.11 -5.02 1.27
N TRP A 224 16.22 -6.23 1.83
CA TRP A 224 17.03 -6.52 3.02
C TRP A 224 18.52 -6.28 2.77
N HIS A 225 19.04 -6.79 1.66
CA HIS A 225 20.47 -6.69 1.35
C HIS A 225 20.86 -5.37 0.69
N TRP A 226 19.91 -4.66 0.09
CA TRP A 226 20.11 -3.39 -0.61
C TRP A 226 19.09 -2.36 -0.11
N PRO A 227 19.20 -1.91 1.15
CA PRO A 227 18.24 -1.00 1.74
C PRO A 227 18.21 0.35 1.01
N VAL A 228 17.06 1.01 1.07
CA VAL A 228 16.85 2.35 0.49
C VAL A 228 17.73 3.36 1.22
N ALA A 229 18.40 4.24 0.47
CA ALA A 229 19.11 5.37 1.07
C ALA A 229 18.09 6.45 1.49
N ILE A 230 17.95 6.65 2.80
CA ILE A 230 17.01 7.58 3.43
C ILE A 230 17.77 8.83 3.87
#